data_AF-A0A3L7AQK6-F1
#
_entry.id   AF-A0A3L7AQK6-F1
#
_cell.length_a   1.000
_cell.length_b   1.000
_cell.length_c   1.000
_cell.angle_alpha   90.00
_cell.angle_beta   90.00
_cell.angle_gamma   90.00
#
_symmetry.space_group_name_H-M   'P 1'
#
loop_
_entity.id
_entity.type
_entity.pdbx_description
1 polymer ?
#
loop_
_entity_poly.entity_id
_entity_poly.type
_entity_poly.pdbx_seq_one_letter_code
_entity_poly.pdbx_strand_id
1 'polypeptide(L)'
;MEPHIISLLQSDKYARKAAALEAELARITEDLGSTSAETRLQSARALNRLARAELSWMLLPVRNHFRSADFRDIVDPALRAADDRTRAILLNTVRNAYERYIVHPMWGDLRSEDHGSWWEEWLHSTGETFVDNADLPTRCEAAYLLALTGDPRGWEAYLEIVPRRSALLGQLELAILLCPNSRTPALVDSILALTDETERRHPKQAFTAQSIRDALGAGHREANPA
;
A
#
# COMPACT_ATOMS: atom_id res chain seq x y z
N MET A 1 9.17 -11.69 -22.01
CA MET A 1 7.75 -12.07 -21.93
C MET A 1 7.52 -13.43 -22.56
N GLU A 2 6.87 -14.33 -21.83
CA GLU A 2 6.70 -15.73 -22.22
C GLU A 2 5.60 -15.89 -23.31
N PRO A 3 5.71 -16.88 -24.23
CA PRO A 3 4.80 -17.02 -25.37
C PRO A 3 3.32 -17.19 -24.99
N HIS A 4 3.03 -17.86 -23.88
CA HIS A 4 1.65 -18.08 -23.43
C HIS A 4 1.01 -16.78 -22.90
N ILE A 5 1.80 -15.86 -22.34
CA ILE A 5 1.34 -14.52 -21.93
C ILE A 5 0.97 -13.72 -23.18
N ILE A 6 1.82 -13.74 -24.21
CA ILE A 6 1.55 -13.05 -25.48
C ILE A 6 0.24 -13.56 -26.10
N SER A 7 0.07 -14.88 -26.17
CA SER A 7 -1.16 -15.51 -26.67
C SER A 7 -2.40 -15.10 -25.86
N LEU A 8 -2.29 -15.04 -24.53
CA LEU A 8 -3.36 -14.55 -23.67
C LEU A 8 -3.74 -13.11 -23.99
N LEU A 9 -2.75 -12.21 -24.08
CA LEU A 9 -2.94 -10.77 -24.33
C LEU A 9 -3.50 -10.49 -25.74
N GLN A 10 -3.31 -11.38 -26.70
CA GLN A 10 -3.88 -11.30 -28.04
C GLN A 10 -5.27 -11.93 -28.16
N SER A 11 -5.80 -12.53 -27.08
CA SER A 11 -7.09 -13.23 -27.12
C SER A 11 -8.30 -12.28 -27.01
N ASP A 12 -9.42 -12.66 -27.65
CA ASP A 12 -10.71 -11.96 -27.49
C ASP A 12 -11.22 -11.93 -26.04
N LYS A 13 -10.84 -12.94 -25.25
CA LYS A 13 -11.16 -12.99 -23.83
C LYS A 13 -10.47 -11.84 -23.08
N TYR A 14 -9.19 -11.63 -23.35
CA TYR A 14 -8.46 -10.50 -22.79
C TYR A 14 -9.03 -9.17 -23.27
N ALA A 15 -9.23 -9.00 -24.59
CA ALA A 15 -9.74 -7.75 -25.16
C ALA A 15 -11.07 -7.31 -24.51
N ARG A 16 -12.03 -8.23 -24.34
CA ARG A 16 -13.30 -7.95 -23.66
C ARG A 16 -13.13 -7.58 -22.20
N LYS A 17 -12.24 -8.28 -21.48
CA LYS A 17 -11.96 -7.99 -20.07
C LYS A 17 -11.28 -6.63 -19.92
N ALA A 18 -10.37 -6.29 -20.82
CA ALA A 18 -9.66 -5.02 -20.83
C ALA A 18 -10.62 -3.85 -21.04
N ALA A 19 -11.47 -3.91 -22.07
CA ALA A 19 -12.47 -2.88 -22.32
C ALA A 19 -13.42 -2.67 -21.13
N ALA A 20 -13.83 -3.75 -20.46
CA ALA A 20 -14.68 -3.68 -19.27
C ALA A 20 -13.97 -3.00 -18.08
N LEU A 21 -12.68 -3.32 -17.86
CA LEU A 21 -11.86 -2.72 -16.81
C LEU A 21 -11.59 -1.24 -17.09
N GLU A 22 -11.27 -0.88 -18.33
CA GLU A 22 -11.04 0.52 -18.73
C GLU A 22 -12.31 1.35 -18.53
N ALA A 23 -13.48 0.83 -18.89
CA ALA A 23 -14.76 1.49 -18.63
C ALA A 23 -15.09 1.61 -17.13
N GLU A 24 -14.75 0.60 -16.31
CA GLU A 24 -14.90 0.68 -14.85
C GLU A 24 -13.97 1.75 -14.25
N LEU A 25 -12.70 1.78 -14.66
CA LEU A 25 -11.71 2.74 -14.19
C LEU A 25 -12.06 4.18 -14.58
N ALA A 26 -12.51 4.41 -15.82
CA ALA A 26 -12.94 5.73 -16.28
C ALA A 26 -14.08 6.29 -15.39
N ARG A 27 -15.09 5.47 -15.09
CA ARG A 27 -16.18 5.87 -14.17
C ARG A 27 -15.69 6.13 -12.76
N ILE A 28 -14.83 5.26 -12.22
CA ILE A 28 -14.25 5.44 -10.88
C ILE A 28 -13.52 6.78 -10.79
N THR A 29 -12.69 7.09 -11.79
CA THR A 29 -11.93 8.33 -11.88
C THR A 29 -12.84 9.56 -11.88
N GLU A 30 -13.90 9.56 -12.68
CA GLU A 30 -14.88 10.64 -12.72
C GLU A 30 -15.55 10.83 -11.35
N ASP A 31 -16.04 9.73 -10.78
CA ASP A 31 -16.81 9.74 -9.52
C ASP A 31 -15.95 10.09 -8.29
N LEU A 32 -14.63 9.90 -8.34
CA LEU A 32 -13.72 10.39 -7.28
C LEU A 32 -13.72 11.93 -7.18
N GLY A 33 -13.97 12.62 -8.29
CA GLY A 33 -14.14 14.07 -8.34
C GLY A 33 -15.55 14.57 -7.98
N SER A 34 -16.48 13.65 -7.67
CA SER A 34 -17.87 13.99 -7.36
C SER A 34 -17.98 14.88 -6.12
N THR A 35 -18.94 15.80 -6.11
CA THR A 35 -19.28 16.61 -4.93
C THR A 35 -19.99 15.78 -3.85
N SER A 36 -20.59 14.65 -4.21
CA SER A 36 -21.22 13.71 -3.28
C SER A 36 -20.18 12.87 -2.53
N ALA A 37 -20.15 13.01 -1.20
CA ALA A 37 -19.23 12.23 -0.35
C ALA A 37 -19.50 10.71 -0.45
N GLU A 38 -20.77 10.32 -0.60
CA GLU A 38 -21.14 8.92 -0.79
C GLU A 38 -20.57 8.35 -2.09
N THR A 39 -20.71 9.10 -3.19
CA THR A 39 -20.16 8.73 -4.50
C THR A 39 -18.65 8.58 -4.43
N ARG A 40 -17.94 9.55 -3.83
CA ARG A 40 -16.49 9.45 -3.63
C ARG A 40 -16.09 8.22 -2.82
N LEU A 41 -16.80 7.92 -1.73
CA LEU A 41 -16.53 6.75 -0.90
C LEU A 41 -16.75 5.43 -1.65
N GLN A 42 -17.84 5.33 -2.43
CA GLN A 42 -18.12 4.16 -3.26
C GLN A 42 -17.02 3.94 -4.31
N SER A 43 -16.58 5.00 -4.96
CA SER A 43 -15.51 4.95 -5.97
C SER A 43 -14.15 4.66 -5.36
N ALA A 44 -13.82 5.22 -4.20
CA ALA A 44 -12.61 4.87 -3.46
C ALA A 44 -12.57 3.37 -3.10
N ARG A 45 -13.71 2.80 -2.68
CA ARG A 45 -13.82 1.35 -2.42
C ARG A 45 -13.68 0.51 -3.68
N ALA A 46 -14.28 0.96 -4.79
CA ALA A 46 -14.17 0.28 -6.06
C ALA A 46 -12.71 0.25 -6.56
N LEU A 47 -12.02 1.40 -6.47
CA LEU A 47 -10.60 1.50 -6.79
C LEU A 47 -9.75 0.61 -5.86
N ASN A 48 -10.01 0.63 -4.56
CA ASN A 48 -9.31 -0.22 -3.59
C ASN A 48 -9.48 -1.71 -3.89
N ARG A 49 -10.68 -2.12 -4.32
CA ARG A 49 -10.96 -3.51 -4.73
C ARG A 49 -10.13 -3.91 -5.95
N LEU A 50 -9.95 -3.00 -6.93
CA LEU A 50 -9.07 -3.25 -8.08
C LEU A 50 -7.59 -3.28 -7.67
N ALA A 51 -7.16 -2.37 -6.79
CA ALA A 51 -5.81 -2.35 -6.25
C ALA A 51 -5.45 -3.64 -5.49
N ARG A 52 -6.43 -4.26 -4.82
CA ARG A 52 -6.24 -5.49 -4.03
C ARG A 52 -6.54 -6.79 -4.78
N ALA A 53 -7.02 -6.71 -6.01
CA ALA A 53 -7.38 -7.88 -6.79
C ALA A 53 -6.17 -8.82 -6.98
N GLU A 54 -6.44 -10.13 -7.08
CA GLU A 54 -5.43 -11.16 -7.32
C GLU A 54 -4.60 -10.84 -8.57
N LEU A 55 -3.28 -10.96 -8.47
CA LEU A 55 -2.38 -10.56 -9.55
C LEU A 55 -2.53 -11.48 -10.76
N SER A 56 -2.70 -10.87 -11.93
CA SER A 56 -2.88 -11.58 -13.18
C SER A 56 -2.54 -10.67 -14.36
N TRP A 57 -2.06 -11.27 -15.45
CA TRP A 57 -1.92 -10.59 -16.74
C TRP A 57 -3.25 -10.04 -17.29
N MET A 58 -4.39 -10.58 -16.83
CA MET A 58 -5.73 -10.04 -17.14
C MET A 58 -5.99 -8.67 -16.51
N LEU A 59 -5.15 -8.22 -15.57
CA LEU A 59 -5.24 -6.92 -14.90
C LEU A 59 -4.20 -5.92 -15.42
N LEU A 60 -3.56 -6.19 -16.56
CA LEU A 60 -2.67 -5.24 -17.21
C LEU A 60 -3.30 -3.85 -17.43
N PRO A 61 -4.59 -3.70 -17.77
CA PRO A 61 -5.24 -2.38 -17.86
C PRO A 61 -5.27 -1.63 -16.52
N VAL A 62 -5.48 -2.33 -15.40
CA VAL A 62 -5.44 -1.74 -14.05
C VAL A 62 -4.03 -1.26 -13.73
N ARG A 63 -3.01 -2.04 -14.09
CA ARG A 63 -1.61 -1.61 -13.98
C ARG A 63 -1.35 -0.35 -14.80
N ASN A 64 -1.78 -0.33 -16.05
CA ASN A 64 -1.55 0.80 -16.95
C ASN A 64 -2.23 2.07 -16.42
N HIS A 65 -3.41 1.93 -15.83
CA HIS A 65 -4.07 3.03 -15.14
C HIS A 65 -3.25 3.55 -13.96
N PHE A 66 -2.77 2.69 -13.04
CA PHE A 66 -1.92 3.15 -11.94
C PHE A 66 -0.58 3.75 -12.41
N ARG A 67 -0.10 3.40 -13.60
CA ARG A 67 1.12 3.98 -14.18
C ARG A 67 0.90 5.29 -14.93
N SER A 68 -0.34 5.67 -15.24
CA SER A 68 -0.58 6.90 -15.97
C SER A 68 -0.25 8.12 -15.09
N ALA A 69 0.22 9.21 -15.72
CA ALA A 69 0.41 10.47 -15.01
C ALA A 69 -0.92 10.99 -14.43
N ASP A 70 -1.99 10.86 -15.22
CA ASP A 70 -3.35 11.27 -14.84
C ASP A 70 -3.80 10.65 -13.52
N PHE A 71 -3.39 9.41 -13.20
CA PHE A 71 -3.76 8.76 -11.95
C PHE A 71 -3.38 9.61 -10.73
N ARG A 72 -2.14 10.12 -10.69
CA ARG A 72 -1.68 11.00 -9.60
C ARG A 72 -2.51 12.28 -9.56
N ASP A 73 -2.72 12.90 -10.72
CA ASP A 73 -3.42 14.17 -10.85
C ASP A 73 -4.89 14.09 -10.43
N ILE A 74 -5.49 12.89 -10.50
CA ILE A 74 -6.84 12.60 -10.01
C ILE A 74 -6.84 12.26 -8.51
N VAL A 75 -5.93 11.40 -8.07
CA VAL A 75 -5.96 10.86 -6.70
C VAL A 75 -5.45 11.87 -5.67
N ASP A 76 -4.47 12.72 -5.98
CA ASP A 76 -3.96 13.70 -5.03
C ASP A 76 -5.03 14.74 -4.59
N PRO A 77 -5.79 15.37 -5.51
CA PRO A 77 -6.93 16.21 -5.11
C PRO A 77 -7.99 15.42 -4.34
N ALA A 78 -8.27 14.18 -4.73
CA ALA A 78 -9.25 13.34 -4.05
C ALA A 78 -8.83 13.02 -2.60
N LEU A 79 -7.54 12.75 -2.34
CA LEU A 79 -7.00 12.53 -1.00
C LEU A 79 -7.17 13.75 -0.10
N ARG A 80 -6.91 14.95 -0.65
CA ARG A 80 -7.01 16.23 0.09
C ARG A 80 -8.47 16.59 0.40
N ALA A 81 -9.39 16.32 -0.52
CA ALA A 81 -10.81 16.64 -0.35
C ALA A 81 -11.62 15.54 0.38
N ALA A 82 -11.04 14.35 0.56
CA ALA A 82 -11.70 13.22 1.19
C ALA A 82 -11.98 13.47 2.68
N ASP A 83 -13.03 12.83 3.20
CA ASP A 83 -13.19 12.60 4.63
C ASP A 83 -12.21 11.51 5.12
N ASP A 84 -12.08 11.34 6.44
CA ASP A 84 -11.08 10.43 7.02
C ASP A 84 -11.23 8.98 6.53
N ARG A 85 -12.48 8.51 6.40
CA ARG A 85 -12.76 7.15 5.95
C ARG A 85 -12.33 6.94 4.50
N THR A 86 -12.72 7.87 3.62
CA THR A 86 -12.39 7.82 2.19
C THR A 86 -10.88 7.95 2.01
N ARG A 87 -10.24 8.84 2.78
CA ARG A 87 -8.80 9.06 2.73
C ARG A 87 -8.01 7.82 3.13
N ALA A 88 -8.36 7.16 4.23
CA ALA A 88 -7.72 5.91 4.63
C ALA A 88 -7.83 4.81 3.55
N ILE A 89 -8.98 4.73 2.87
CA ILE A 89 -9.19 3.79 1.75
C ILE A 89 -8.30 4.15 0.55
N LEU A 90 -8.19 5.44 0.21
CA LEU A 90 -7.34 5.89 -0.89
C LEU A 90 -5.85 5.69 -0.58
N LEU A 91 -5.37 5.97 0.63
CA LEU A 91 -3.99 5.69 1.04
C LEU A 91 -3.68 4.19 0.98
N ASN A 92 -4.60 3.35 1.48
CA ASN A 92 -4.48 1.90 1.35
C ASN A 92 -4.48 1.44 -0.12
N THR A 93 -5.23 2.13 -0.99
CA THR A 93 -5.25 1.88 -2.43
C THR A 93 -3.90 2.20 -3.07
N VAL A 94 -3.34 3.37 -2.74
CA VAL A 94 -2.00 3.81 -3.20
C VAL A 94 -0.94 2.80 -2.80
N ARG A 95 -0.95 2.33 -1.54
CA ARG A 95 -0.07 1.27 -1.04
C ARG A 95 -0.16 -0.01 -1.88
N ASN A 96 -1.38 -0.54 -2.04
CA ASN A 96 -1.59 -1.77 -2.80
C ASN A 96 -1.25 -1.60 -4.29
N ALA A 97 -1.55 -0.44 -4.87
CA ALA A 97 -1.19 -0.14 -6.24
C ALA A 97 0.32 -0.22 -6.44
N TYR A 98 1.09 0.42 -5.56
CA TYR A 98 2.55 0.35 -5.57
C TYR A 98 3.06 -1.09 -5.45
N GLU A 99 2.72 -1.77 -4.36
CA GLU A 99 3.21 -3.12 -4.04
C GLU A 99 2.87 -4.14 -5.14
N ARG A 100 1.66 -4.06 -5.69
CA ARG A 100 1.12 -5.11 -6.58
C ARG A 100 1.29 -4.78 -8.06
N TYR A 101 1.16 -3.53 -8.48
CA TYR A 101 1.13 -3.17 -9.90
C TYR A 101 2.38 -2.42 -10.36
N ILE A 102 3.12 -1.79 -9.44
CA ILE A 102 4.34 -1.05 -9.79
C ILE A 102 5.57 -1.92 -9.56
N VAL A 103 5.79 -2.36 -8.32
CA VAL A 103 7.06 -3.02 -7.96
C VAL A 103 7.02 -4.54 -8.03
N HIS A 104 5.85 -5.17 -8.15
CA HIS A 104 5.74 -6.63 -8.09
C HIS A 104 6.58 -7.35 -9.19
N PRO A 105 7.34 -8.41 -8.86
CA PRO A 105 8.23 -9.12 -9.80
C PRO A 105 7.54 -9.70 -11.04
N MET A 106 6.26 -10.06 -10.96
CA MET A 106 5.47 -10.54 -12.11
C MET A 106 5.53 -9.57 -13.31
N TRP A 107 5.72 -8.27 -13.05
CA TRP A 107 5.82 -7.24 -14.09
C TRP A 107 7.25 -6.96 -14.55
N GLY A 108 8.25 -7.76 -14.12
CA GLY A 108 9.67 -7.54 -14.42
C GLY A 108 9.95 -7.35 -15.91
N ASP A 109 9.31 -8.16 -16.75
CA ASP A 109 9.40 -8.09 -18.22
C ASP A 109 8.84 -6.79 -18.83
N LEU A 110 8.07 -6.02 -18.06
CA LEU A 110 7.43 -4.76 -18.46
C LEU A 110 8.04 -3.52 -17.78
N ARG A 111 9.15 -3.68 -17.04
CA ARG A 111 9.86 -2.56 -16.44
C ARG A 111 10.61 -1.79 -17.53
N SER A 112 9.93 -0.82 -18.13
CA SER A 112 10.57 0.30 -18.86
C SER A 112 11.15 1.29 -17.84
N GLU A 113 12.34 1.86 -18.11
CA GLU A 113 13.05 2.75 -17.18
C GLU A 113 12.25 4.00 -16.73
N ASP A 114 11.30 4.51 -17.53
CA ASP A 114 10.75 5.86 -17.30
C ASP A 114 9.31 5.93 -16.76
N HIS A 115 8.47 4.93 -17.02
CA HIS A 115 7.03 5.03 -16.70
C HIS A 115 6.74 4.55 -15.26
N GLY A 116 7.01 5.39 -14.27
CA GLY A 116 6.68 5.12 -12.85
C GLY A 116 7.76 5.50 -11.83
N SER A 117 8.83 6.17 -12.25
CA SER A 117 9.91 6.65 -11.36
C SER A 117 9.42 7.66 -10.31
N TRP A 118 8.31 8.35 -10.58
CA TRP A 118 7.71 9.33 -9.67
C TRP A 118 7.00 8.73 -8.44
N TRP A 119 6.78 7.40 -8.41
CA TRP A 119 6.04 6.75 -7.34
C TRP A 119 6.71 6.93 -5.98
N GLU A 120 8.01 6.70 -5.86
CA GLU A 120 8.71 6.79 -4.57
C GLU A 120 8.61 8.19 -3.96
N GLU A 121 8.89 9.23 -4.76
CA GLU A 121 8.74 10.64 -4.34
C GLU A 121 7.29 10.97 -3.96
N TRP A 122 6.32 10.50 -4.73
CA TRP A 122 4.91 10.76 -4.45
C TRP A 122 4.42 10.04 -3.19
N LEU A 123 4.83 8.78 -2.98
CA LEU A 123 4.50 8.04 -1.76
C LEU A 123 5.08 8.72 -0.53
N HIS A 124 6.33 9.19 -0.62
CA HIS A 124 7.01 9.89 0.45
C HIS A 124 6.25 11.18 0.79
N SER A 125 6.04 12.06 -0.19
CA SER A 125 5.32 13.33 -0.03
C SER A 125 3.89 13.14 0.49
N THR A 126 3.19 12.11 0.00
CA THR A 126 1.83 11.75 0.47
C THR A 126 1.87 11.28 1.92
N GLY A 127 2.85 10.44 2.27
CA GLY A 127 3.12 10.01 3.63
C GLY A 127 3.35 11.19 4.58
N GLU A 128 4.24 12.11 4.21
CA GLU A 128 4.53 13.32 4.98
C GLU A 128 3.27 14.18 5.22
N THR A 129 2.44 14.32 4.20
CA THR A 129 1.22 15.13 4.27
C THR A 129 0.25 14.62 5.34
N PHE A 130 0.21 13.31 5.59
CA PHE A 130 -0.82 12.67 6.42
C PHE A 130 -0.28 11.95 7.67
N VAL A 131 1.04 11.92 7.89
CA VAL A 131 1.65 11.25 9.06
C VAL A 131 1.27 11.88 10.41
N ASP A 132 0.81 13.13 10.41
CA ASP A 132 0.33 13.82 11.62
C ASP A 132 -1.21 13.93 11.67
N ASN A 133 -1.93 13.21 10.80
CA ASN A 133 -3.39 13.28 10.75
C ASN A 133 -4.04 12.80 12.07
N ALA A 134 -5.09 13.47 12.53
CA ALA A 134 -5.77 13.11 13.77
C ALA A 134 -6.45 11.71 13.73
N ASP A 135 -6.88 11.27 12.55
CA ASP A 135 -7.49 9.95 12.34
C ASP A 135 -6.42 8.84 12.32
N LEU A 136 -6.48 7.93 13.30
CA LEU A 136 -5.50 6.85 13.45
C LEU A 136 -5.37 5.93 12.21
N PRO A 137 -6.46 5.45 11.57
CA PRO A 137 -6.38 4.73 10.30
C PRO A 137 -5.62 5.48 9.20
N THR A 138 -5.95 6.75 8.97
CA THR A 138 -5.25 7.59 7.99
C THR A 138 -3.76 7.68 8.32
N ARG A 139 -3.45 7.99 9.58
CA ARG A 139 -2.08 8.12 10.06
C ARG A 139 -1.27 6.82 9.91
N CYS A 140 -1.92 5.69 10.12
CA CYS A 140 -1.31 4.37 10.00
C CYS A 140 -0.97 4.00 8.55
N GLU A 141 -1.84 4.30 7.60
CA GLU A 141 -1.53 4.10 6.18
C GLU A 141 -0.45 5.09 5.70
N ALA A 142 -0.48 6.34 6.16
CA ALA A 142 0.56 7.32 5.86
C ALA A 142 1.94 6.91 6.41
N ALA A 143 1.99 6.42 7.65
CA ALA A 143 3.18 5.84 8.25
C ALA A 143 3.74 4.65 7.44
N TYR A 144 2.85 3.82 6.90
CA TYR A 144 3.24 2.73 6.00
C TYR A 144 3.93 3.27 4.75
N LEU A 145 3.37 4.30 4.10
CA LEU A 145 3.95 4.89 2.90
C LEU A 145 5.35 5.45 3.17
N LEU A 146 5.54 6.13 4.31
CA LEU A 146 6.86 6.60 4.73
C LEU A 146 7.85 5.44 4.92
N ALA A 147 7.45 4.39 5.63
CA ALA A 147 8.28 3.21 5.85
C ALA A 147 8.69 2.53 4.53
N LEU A 148 7.76 2.42 3.56
CA LEU A 148 7.99 1.91 2.20
C LEU A 148 9.08 2.70 1.46
N THR A 149 9.11 4.02 1.67
CA THR A 149 10.06 4.91 1.01
C THR A 149 11.39 5.08 1.74
N GLY A 150 11.59 4.35 2.85
CA GLY A 150 12.84 4.41 3.59
C GLY A 150 12.83 5.35 4.80
N ASP A 151 11.75 6.09 5.03
CA ASP A 151 11.71 7.18 6.02
C ASP A 151 11.45 6.65 7.44
N PRO A 152 12.33 6.95 8.41
CA PRO A 152 12.21 6.42 9.77
C PRO A 152 10.99 6.93 10.55
N ARG A 153 10.42 8.09 10.17
CA ARG A 153 9.23 8.66 10.82
C ARG A 153 8.02 7.73 10.71
N GLY A 154 7.97 6.89 9.68
CA GLY A 154 6.93 5.86 9.55
C GLY A 154 6.94 4.89 10.75
N TRP A 155 8.11 4.48 11.21
CA TRP A 155 8.25 3.60 12.38
C TRP A 155 7.89 4.29 13.68
N GLU A 156 8.30 5.55 13.85
CA GLU A 156 7.93 6.37 15.01
C GLU A 156 6.41 6.51 15.13
N ALA A 157 5.72 6.77 14.02
CA ALA A 157 4.26 6.84 14.00
C ALA A 157 3.61 5.50 14.40
N TYR A 158 4.16 4.35 13.99
CA TYR A 158 3.66 3.04 14.45
C TYR A 158 3.80 2.86 15.96
N LEU A 159 4.93 3.27 16.53
CA LEU A 159 5.19 3.20 17.98
C LEU A 159 4.16 4.00 18.78
N GLU A 160 3.63 5.08 18.22
CA GLU A 160 2.56 5.86 18.85
C GLU A 160 1.15 5.29 18.66
N ILE A 161 0.86 4.75 17.48
CA ILE A 161 -0.51 4.37 17.07
C ILE A 161 -0.93 3.03 17.67
N VAL A 162 -0.07 2.01 17.59
CA VAL A 162 -0.40 0.64 17.97
C VAL A 162 -0.84 0.52 19.44
N PRO A 163 -0.23 1.21 20.43
CA PRO A 163 -0.72 1.20 21.80
C PRO A 163 -2.16 1.70 21.96
N ARG A 164 -2.61 2.61 21.09
CA ARG A 164 -3.96 3.20 21.09
C ARG A 164 -4.97 2.35 20.33
N ARG A 165 -4.50 1.55 19.37
CA ARG A 165 -5.34 0.71 18.50
C ARG A 165 -4.61 -0.58 18.15
N SER A 166 -4.56 -1.50 19.11
CA SER A 166 -3.81 -2.77 19.02
C SER A 166 -4.18 -3.63 17.80
N ALA A 167 -5.37 -3.46 17.23
CA ALA A 167 -5.77 -4.11 15.97
C ALA A 167 -4.89 -3.71 14.75
N LEU A 168 -4.11 -2.63 14.85
CA LEU A 168 -3.17 -2.20 13.81
C LEU A 168 -1.80 -2.89 13.89
N LEU A 169 -1.58 -3.76 14.87
CA LEU A 169 -0.33 -4.53 15.00
C LEU A 169 -0.03 -5.36 13.74
N GLY A 170 -1.06 -5.92 13.09
CA GLY A 170 -0.87 -6.67 11.84
C GLY A 170 -0.46 -5.81 10.63
N GLN A 171 -0.75 -4.50 10.65
CA GLN A 171 -0.23 -3.60 9.62
C GLN A 171 1.25 -3.29 9.84
N LEU A 172 1.67 -3.16 11.11
CA LEU A 172 3.09 -3.04 11.46
C LEU A 172 3.86 -4.29 11.05
N GLU A 173 3.34 -5.49 11.33
CA GLU A 173 3.92 -6.76 10.88
C GLU A 173 4.16 -6.77 9.36
N LEU A 174 3.16 -6.35 8.59
CA LEU A 174 3.28 -6.29 7.13
C LEU A 174 4.36 -5.29 6.70
N ALA A 175 4.41 -4.10 7.32
CA ALA A 175 5.45 -3.11 7.04
C ALA A 175 6.86 -3.67 7.35
N ILE A 176 7.02 -4.39 8.46
CA ILE A 176 8.29 -5.04 8.86
C ILE A 176 8.77 -6.03 7.80
N LEU A 177 7.86 -6.84 7.25
CA LEU A 177 8.18 -7.85 6.24
C LEU A 177 8.56 -7.22 4.90
N LEU A 178 7.91 -6.11 4.53
CA LEU A 178 8.05 -5.51 3.20
C LEU A 178 9.07 -4.35 3.15
N CYS A 179 9.42 -3.75 4.28
CA CYS A 179 10.29 -2.58 4.34
C CYS A 179 11.54 -2.83 5.22
N PRO A 180 12.39 -3.82 4.89
CA PRO A 180 13.45 -4.24 5.82
C PRO A 180 14.54 -3.19 6.04
N ASN A 181 14.79 -2.34 5.05
CA ASN A 181 15.98 -1.48 4.97
C ASN A 181 15.87 -0.16 5.76
N SER A 182 14.68 0.23 6.21
CA SER A 182 14.47 1.49 6.95
C SER A 182 14.51 1.34 8.47
N ARG A 183 14.87 0.15 8.97
CA ARG A 183 14.87 -0.19 10.39
C ARG A 183 16.27 -0.08 10.97
N THR A 184 16.46 0.82 11.94
CA THR A 184 17.67 0.86 12.76
C THR A 184 17.58 -0.18 13.88
N PRO A 185 18.70 -0.63 14.48
CA PRO A 185 18.66 -1.56 15.62
C PRO A 185 17.80 -1.04 16.79
N ALA A 186 17.87 0.26 17.09
CA ALA A 186 17.05 0.87 18.14
C ALA A 186 15.54 0.82 17.83
N LEU A 187 15.16 0.96 16.54
CA LEU A 187 13.78 0.81 16.11
C LEU A 187 13.30 -0.65 16.25
N VAL A 188 14.16 -1.62 15.94
CA VAL A 188 13.87 -3.05 16.12
C VAL A 188 13.54 -3.35 17.58
N ASP A 189 14.38 -2.91 18.52
CA ASP A 189 14.15 -3.11 19.95
C ASP A 189 12.83 -2.46 20.41
N SER A 190 12.55 -1.25 19.93
CA SER A 190 11.31 -0.52 20.25
C SER A 190 10.07 -1.23 19.72
N ILE A 191 10.13 -1.80 18.51
CA ILE A 191 9.06 -2.58 17.90
C ILE A 191 8.82 -3.89 18.67
N LEU A 192 9.87 -4.58 19.09
CA LEU A 192 9.76 -5.79 19.92
C LEU A 192 9.11 -5.47 21.27
N ALA A 193 9.56 -4.41 21.95
CA ALA A 193 8.96 -3.98 23.21
C ALA A 193 7.47 -3.59 23.06
N LEU A 194 7.12 -2.86 22.00
CA LEU A 194 5.74 -2.55 21.66
C LEU A 194 4.90 -3.82 21.45
N THR A 195 5.48 -4.79 20.75
CA THR A 195 4.83 -6.06 20.41
C THR A 195 4.53 -6.87 21.67
N ASP A 196 5.51 -7.01 22.56
CA ASP A 196 5.35 -7.69 23.85
C ASP A 196 4.29 -7.03 24.73
N GLU A 197 4.31 -5.69 24.81
CA GLU A 197 3.33 -4.95 25.59
C GLU A 197 1.92 -5.06 25.01
N THR A 198 1.80 -5.07 23.68
CA THR A 198 0.51 -5.21 22.99
C THR A 198 -0.07 -6.60 23.20
N GLU A 199 0.73 -7.67 23.09
CA GLU A 199 0.30 -9.04 23.39
C GLU A 199 -0.17 -9.16 24.84
N ARG A 200 0.61 -8.64 25.79
CA ARG A 200 0.29 -8.66 27.22
C ARG A 200 -1.06 -8.00 27.53
N ARG A 201 -1.35 -6.87 26.90
CA ARG A 201 -2.64 -6.14 27.04
C ARG A 201 -3.77 -6.80 26.24
N HIS A 202 -3.46 -7.43 25.12
CA HIS A 202 -4.42 -7.97 24.18
C HIS A 202 -4.01 -9.38 23.72
N PRO A 203 -4.31 -10.43 24.50
CA PRO A 203 -3.88 -11.81 24.18
C PRO A 203 -4.36 -12.33 22.81
N LYS A 204 -5.41 -11.75 22.23
CA LYS A 204 -5.87 -12.07 20.86
C LYS A 204 -4.86 -11.68 19.77
N GLN A 205 -3.87 -10.85 20.08
CA GLN A 205 -2.79 -10.44 19.19
C GLN A 205 -1.54 -11.33 19.31
N ALA A 206 -1.55 -12.38 20.15
CA ALA A 206 -0.37 -13.22 20.39
C ALA A 206 0.22 -13.83 19.11
N PHE A 207 -0.62 -14.26 18.17
CA PHE A 207 -0.16 -14.80 16.89
C PHE A 207 0.60 -13.74 16.06
N THR A 208 -0.01 -12.56 15.87
CA THR A 208 0.61 -11.42 15.19
C THR A 208 1.92 -11.01 15.86
N ALA A 209 1.93 -10.98 17.19
CA ALA A 209 3.11 -10.63 17.98
C ALA A 209 4.25 -11.63 17.76
N GLN A 210 3.96 -12.92 17.76
CA GLN A 210 4.96 -13.94 17.46
C GLN A 210 5.51 -13.79 16.04
N SER A 211 4.65 -13.54 15.06
CA SER A 211 5.08 -13.35 13.67
C SER A 211 6.01 -12.14 13.50
N ILE A 212 5.77 -11.05 14.24
CA ILE A 212 6.69 -9.89 14.29
C ILE A 212 8.06 -10.30 14.84
N ARG A 213 8.11 -11.05 15.95
CA ARG A 213 9.37 -11.53 16.52
C ARG A 213 10.14 -12.39 15.52
N ASP A 214 9.43 -13.27 14.81
CA ASP A 214 10.04 -14.13 13.80
C ASP A 214 10.58 -13.31 12.62
N ALA A 215 9.82 -12.33 12.12
CA ALA A 215 10.21 -11.45 11.03
C ALA A 215 11.45 -10.59 11.35
N LEU A 216 11.57 -10.11 12.59
CA LEU A 216 12.72 -9.34 13.05
C LEU A 216 13.92 -10.23 13.42
N GLY A 217 13.67 -11.41 13.98
CA GLY A 217 14.69 -12.39 14.37
C GLY A 217 15.39 -13.06 13.19
N ALA A 218 14.68 -13.30 12.08
CA ALA A 218 15.26 -13.83 10.85
C ALA A 218 16.20 -12.83 10.17
N GLY A 219 15.81 -11.54 10.12
CA GLY A 219 16.63 -10.48 9.51
C GLY A 219 17.90 -10.13 10.29
N HIS A 220 17.91 -10.33 11.62
CA HIS A 220 19.08 -9.99 12.43
C HIS A 220 20.24 -10.98 12.27
N ARG A 221 19.96 -12.24 11.87
CA ARG A 221 20.98 -13.27 11.60
C ARG A 221 21.65 -13.12 10.24
N GLU A 222 20.96 -12.55 9.25
CA GLU A 222 21.53 -12.33 7.91
C GLU A 222 22.40 -11.07 7.83
N ALA A 223 22.14 -10.06 8.67
CA ALA A 223 22.92 -8.82 8.71
C ALA A 223 24.21 -8.89 9.56
N ASN A 224 24.47 -10.02 10.22
CA ASN A 224 25.67 -10.23 11.03
C ASN A 224 26.12 -11.70 10.91
N PRO A 225 26.79 -12.07 9.80
CA PRO A 225 27.44 -13.37 9.73
C PRO A 225 28.56 -13.38 10.78
N ALA A 226 28.51 -14.36 11.68
CA ALA A 226 29.59 -14.63 12.63
C ALA A 226 30.90 -14.97 11.90
#